data_AF-A0A0G1JPK4-F1
#
_entry.id   AF-A0A0G1JPK4-F1
#
_cell.length_a   1.000
_cell.length_b   1.000
_cell.length_c   1.000
_cell.angle_alpha   90.00
_cell.angle_beta   90.00
_cell.angle_gamma   90.00
#
_symmetry.space_group_name_H-M   'P 1'
#
loop_
_entity.id
_entity.type
_entity.pdbx_description
1 polymer ?
#
loop_
_entity_poly.entity_id
_entity_poly.type
_entity_poly.pdbx_seq_one_letter_code
_entity_poly.pdbx_strand_id
1 'polypeptide(L)'
;MKQKGFTLIELLVVIAIIGILASVVLASLNSARSKGADAAIKSGLANARAQAELFYDANGSSYDTGDSVTANTIATDVCSTVALVGTTAGINTLVQGASTASGSGTVVLTGAAQTSSTATCNSTKDAWVAAVPLKTNSSSAWCVDSAGKSASTTLLAASATACP
;
A
#
# COMPACT_ATOMS: atom_id res chain seq x y z
N MET A 1 -14.73 -55.43 29.08
CA MET A 1 -15.14 -54.67 27.88
C MET A 1 -13.98 -54.69 26.90
N LYS A 2 -14.18 -55.15 25.65
CA LYS A 2 -13.11 -55.24 24.64
C LYS A 2 -12.99 -53.90 23.93
N GLN A 3 -11.88 -53.21 24.15
CA GLN A 3 -11.53 -51.98 23.43
C GLN A 3 -11.23 -52.35 21.96
N LYS A 4 -11.99 -51.78 21.01
CA LYS A 4 -11.64 -51.87 19.59
C LYS A 4 -10.52 -50.86 19.33
N GLY A 5 -9.34 -51.35 18.97
CA GLY A 5 -8.23 -50.52 18.49
C GLY A 5 -8.46 -50.08 17.04
N PHE A 6 -7.99 -48.89 16.69
CA PHE A 6 -7.90 -48.43 15.30
C PHE A 6 -6.87 -49.27 14.54
N THR A 7 -7.15 -49.57 13.28
CA THR A 7 -6.19 -50.23 12.39
C THR A 7 -5.21 -49.21 11.81
N LEU A 8 -3.98 -49.64 11.54
CA LEU A 8 -2.96 -48.78 10.90
C LEU A 8 -3.41 -48.29 9.52
N ILE A 9 -4.18 -49.10 8.78
CA ILE A 9 -4.68 -48.73 7.45
C ILE A 9 -5.75 -47.64 7.52
N GLU A 10 -6.60 -47.65 8.56
CA GLU A 10 -7.58 -46.59 8.78
C GLU A 10 -6.89 -45.25 9.06
N LEU A 11 -5.84 -45.23 9.88
CA LEU A 11 -5.09 -43.99 10.11
C LEU A 11 -4.34 -43.52 8.87
N LEU A 12 -3.81 -44.44 8.07
CA LEU A 12 -3.09 -44.10 6.84
C LEU A 12 -4.00 -43.45 5.79
N VAL A 13 -5.22 -43.98 5.60
CA VAL A 13 -6.14 -43.39 4.61
C VAL A 13 -6.62 -42.00 5.04
N VAL A 14 -6.81 -41.77 6.34
CA VAL A 14 -7.27 -40.47 6.86
C VAL A 14 -6.22 -39.40 6.64
N ILE A 15 -4.95 -39.66 6.97
CA ILE A 15 -3.88 -38.68 6.73
C ILE A 15 -3.69 -38.41 5.23
N ALA A 16 -3.92 -39.41 4.38
CA ALA A 16 -3.86 -39.24 2.93
C ALA A 16 -4.96 -38.28 2.43
N ILE A 17 -6.21 -38.46 2.88
CA ILE A 17 -7.32 -37.58 2.50
C ILE A 17 -7.11 -36.16 3.04
N ILE A 18 -6.68 -36.01 4.30
CA ILE A 18 -6.37 -34.69 4.88
C ILE A 18 -5.26 -34.01 4.07
N GLY A 19 -4.24 -34.74 3.63
CA GLY A 19 -3.16 -34.21 2.80
C GLY A 19 -3.65 -33.65 1.46
N ILE A 20 -4.54 -34.36 0.78
CA ILE A 20 -5.13 -33.92 -0.50
C ILE A 20 -5.96 -32.65 -0.28
N LEU A 21 -6.86 -32.64 0.71
CA LEU A 21 -7.72 -31.49 0.99
C LEU A 21 -6.91 -30.25 1.42
N ALA A 22 -5.88 -30.44 2.25
CA ALA A 22 -5.02 -29.35 2.71
C ALA A 22 -4.29 -28.66 1.54
N SER A 23 -3.84 -29.41 0.53
CA SER A 23 -3.13 -28.85 -0.63
C SER A 23 -3.99 -27.89 -1.45
N VAL A 24 -5.25 -28.25 -1.71
CA VAL A 24 -6.20 -27.42 -2.49
C VAL A 24 -6.57 -26.16 -1.70
N VAL A 25 -6.84 -26.30 -0.41
CA VAL A 25 -7.18 -25.17 0.47
C VAL A 25 -6.02 -24.17 0.53
N LEU A 26 -4.79 -24.64 0.70
CA LEU A 26 -3.62 -23.76 0.80
C LEU A 26 -3.39 -22.92 -0.46
N ALA A 27 -3.54 -23.53 -1.65
CA ALA A 27 -3.43 -22.83 -2.91
C ALA A 27 -4.48 -21.69 -3.03
N SER A 28 -5.73 -21.98 -2.67
CA SER A 28 -6.81 -20.97 -2.71
C SER A 28 -6.61 -19.84 -1.69
N LEU A 29 -6.10 -20.16 -0.50
CA LEU A 29 -5.90 -19.20 0.59
C LEU A 29 -4.81 -18.19 0.27
N ASN A 30 -3.73 -18.60 -0.39
CA ASN A 30 -2.66 -17.68 -0.80
C ASN A 30 -3.16 -16.64 -1.79
N SER A 31 -3.98 -17.03 -2.78
CA SER A 31 -4.58 -16.07 -3.71
C SER A 31 -5.54 -15.10 -3.00
N ALA A 32 -6.37 -15.60 -2.09
CA ALA A 32 -7.30 -14.78 -1.30
C ALA A 32 -6.56 -13.76 -0.43
N ARG A 33 -5.45 -14.15 0.22
CA ARG A 33 -4.61 -13.25 1.02
C ARG A 33 -4.01 -12.12 0.18
N SER A 34 -3.48 -12.42 -1.00
CA SER A 34 -2.93 -11.39 -1.90
C SER A 34 -4.00 -10.41 -2.38
N LYS A 35 -5.20 -10.89 -2.73
CA LYS A 35 -6.33 -10.01 -3.09
C LYS A 35 -6.82 -9.16 -1.90
N GLY A 36 -6.79 -9.71 -0.69
CA GLY A 36 -7.07 -8.97 0.54
C GLY A 36 -6.07 -7.85 0.80
N ALA A 37 -4.79 -8.10 0.54
CA ALA A 37 -3.76 -7.07 0.59
C ALA A 37 -4.01 -5.96 -0.43
N ASP A 38 -4.39 -6.30 -1.67
CA ASP A 38 -4.76 -5.31 -2.69
C ASP A 38 -5.97 -4.46 -2.27
N ALA A 39 -6.96 -5.04 -1.60
CA ALA A 39 -8.09 -4.29 -1.05
C ALA A 39 -7.63 -3.31 0.04
N ALA A 40 -6.73 -3.74 0.94
CA ALA A 40 -6.15 -2.90 1.97
C ALA A 40 -5.34 -1.73 1.39
N ILE A 41 -4.56 -1.98 0.33
CA ILE A 41 -3.83 -0.95 -0.42
C ILE A 41 -4.81 0.11 -0.96
N LYS A 42 -5.89 -0.34 -1.63
CA LYS A 42 -6.90 0.55 -2.20
C LYS A 42 -7.59 1.40 -1.15
N SER A 43 -7.98 0.80 -0.01
CA SER A 43 -8.60 1.54 1.09
C SER A 43 -7.62 2.52 1.75
N GLY A 44 -6.35 2.13 1.91
CA GLY A 44 -5.31 2.99 2.48
C GLY A 44 -5.09 4.24 1.63
N LEU A 45 -5.00 4.07 0.31
CA LEU A 45 -4.87 5.18 -0.64
C LEU A 45 -6.15 6.03 -0.76
N ALA A 46 -7.33 5.44 -0.60
CA ALA A 46 -8.58 6.22 -0.52
C ALA A 46 -8.61 7.14 0.71
N ASN A 47 -8.16 6.63 1.87
CA ASN A 47 -8.01 7.44 3.08
C ASN A 47 -6.92 8.50 2.92
N ALA A 48 -5.83 8.19 2.21
CA ALA A 48 -4.77 9.14 1.90
C ALA A 48 -5.32 10.37 1.16
N ARG A 49 -6.23 10.21 0.20
CA ARG A 49 -6.86 11.36 -0.46
C ARG A 49 -7.59 12.27 0.51
N ALA A 50 -8.45 11.73 1.36
CA ALA A 50 -9.19 12.54 2.33
C ALA A 50 -8.23 13.32 3.25
N GLN A 51 -7.13 12.69 3.67
CA GLN A 51 -6.11 13.33 4.48
C GLN A 51 -5.31 14.41 3.71
N ALA A 52 -5.03 14.18 2.42
CA ALA A 52 -4.38 15.17 1.57
C ALA A 52 -5.22 16.45 1.45
N GLU A 53 -6.54 16.31 1.38
CA GLU A 53 -7.46 17.45 1.27
C GLU A 53 -7.53 18.25 2.57
N LEU A 54 -7.54 17.56 3.72
CA LEU A 54 -7.40 18.22 5.02
C LEU A 54 -6.04 18.94 5.15
N PHE A 55 -4.98 18.37 4.57
CA PHE A 55 -3.67 19.02 4.51
C PHE A 55 -3.71 20.27 3.64
N TYR A 56 -4.32 20.20 2.45
CA TYR A 56 -4.45 21.33 1.52
C TYR A 56 -5.17 22.52 2.15
N ASP A 57 -6.30 22.27 2.82
CA ASP A 57 -7.09 23.30 3.50
C ASP A 57 -6.32 23.93 4.66
N ALA A 58 -5.58 23.13 5.41
CA ALA A 58 -4.78 23.61 6.55
C ALA A 58 -3.55 24.41 6.13
N ASN A 59 -3.03 24.20 4.92
CA ASN A 59 -1.78 24.80 4.43
C ASN A 59 -2.01 25.89 3.36
N GLY A 60 -3.15 26.58 3.43
CA GLY A 60 -3.42 27.73 2.55
C GLY A 60 -3.55 27.35 1.09
N SER A 61 -4.23 26.24 0.82
CA SER A 61 -4.48 25.73 -0.53
C SER A 61 -3.19 25.32 -1.26
N SER A 62 -2.33 24.58 -0.55
CA SER A 62 -1.04 24.12 -1.05
C SER A 62 -0.75 22.70 -0.55
N TYR A 63 -0.32 21.80 -1.45
CA TYR A 63 0.17 20.47 -1.08
C TYR A 63 1.66 20.46 -0.73
N ASP A 64 2.40 21.44 -1.22
CA ASP A 64 3.79 21.71 -0.89
C ASP A 64 3.96 23.22 -0.67
N THR A 65 4.58 23.62 0.43
CA THR A 65 4.84 25.02 0.79
C THR A 65 6.26 25.46 0.45
N GLY A 66 7.08 24.58 -0.13
CA GLY A 66 8.30 24.93 -0.86
C GLY A 66 9.52 25.30 -0.03
N ASP A 67 9.51 25.12 1.29
CA ASP A 67 10.73 25.26 2.09
C ASP A 67 11.59 24.01 1.90
N SER A 68 12.78 24.18 1.31
CA SER A 68 13.64 23.08 0.91
C SER A 68 14.18 22.34 2.14
N VAL A 69 13.96 21.02 2.16
CA VAL A 69 14.42 20.12 3.23
C VAL A 69 15.95 20.11 3.27
N THR A 70 16.54 20.88 4.18
CA THR A 70 17.76 20.44 4.86
C THR A 70 17.34 19.53 6.01
N ALA A 71 18.14 18.50 6.32
CA ALA A 71 17.76 17.26 7.01
C ALA A 71 17.15 17.36 8.43
N ASN A 72 16.75 18.54 8.91
CA ASN A 72 16.02 18.72 10.15
C ASN A 72 15.22 20.03 10.08
N THR A 73 13.89 19.94 10.27
CA THR A 73 12.91 21.01 10.57
C THR A 73 11.90 21.31 9.45
N ILE A 74 10.65 20.91 9.74
CA ILE A 74 9.36 21.22 9.09
C ILE A 74 9.10 20.55 7.73
N ALA A 75 8.21 19.58 7.77
CA ALA A 75 7.66 18.88 6.62
C ALA A 75 6.66 19.81 5.88
N THR A 76 7.17 20.54 4.91
CA THR A 76 6.40 21.53 4.14
C THR A 76 5.47 20.92 3.09
N ASP A 77 5.42 19.59 3.02
CA ASP A 77 4.84 18.84 1.92
C ASP A 77 3.94 17.67 2.38
N VAL A 78 2.87 17.40 1.64
CA VAL A 78 1.87 16.35 1.92
C VAL A 78 2.47 14.93 1.91
N CYS A 79 3.54 14.69 1.15
CA CYS A 79 4.21 13.40 1.06
C CYS A 79 5.34 13.21 2.08
N SER A 80 5.59 14.19 2.94
CA SER A 80 6.71 14.17 3.88
C SER A 80 6.56 13.15 5.03
N THR A 81 7.70 12.69 5.56
CA THR A 81 7.78 11.65 6.60
C THR A 81 7.71 12.19 8.04
N VAL A 82 7.76 13.51 8.22
CA VAL A 82 7.84 14.14 9.54
C VAL A 82 6.46 14.68 9.90
N ALA A 83 5.89 14.20 11.00
CA ALA A 83 4.67 14.80 11.56
C ALA A 83 5.02 16.20 12.08
N LEU A 84 4.35 17.23 11.57
CA LEU A 84 4.52 18.59 12.08
C LEU A 84 3.88 18.70 13.45
N VAL A 85 4.60 19.29 14.39
CA VAL A 85 4.03 19.67 15.67
C VAL A 85 3.10 20.86 15.42
N GLY A 86 1.78 20.65 15.50
CA GLY A 86 0.78 21.71 15.40
C GLY A 86 0.17 21.96 14.02
N THR A 87 0.40 21.10 13.02
CA THR A 87 -0.34 21.14 11.74
C THR A 87 -0.96 19.79 11.39
N THR A 88 -1.83 19.78 10.39
CA THR A 88 -2.43 18.56 9.84
C THR A 88 -1.35 17.64 9.27
N ALA A 89 -1.34 16.36 9.69
CA ALA A 89 -0.40 15.38 9.18
C ALA A 89 -0.55 15.15 7.67
N GLY A 90 0.56 14.94 6.96
CA GLY A 90 0.55 14.51 5.56
C GLY A 90 0.09 13.05 5.39
N ILE A 91 0.21 12.53 4.17
CA ILE A 91 -0.32 11.21 3.79
C ILE A 91 0.70 10.09 3.85
N ASN A 92 1.98 10.39 4.08
CA ASN A 92 3.05 9.41 3.98
C ASN A 92 2.84 8.18 4.88
N THR A 93 2.29 8.33 6.09
CA THR A 93 2.03 7.19 6.98
C THR A 93 0.97 6.24 6.42
N LEU A 94 -0.03 6.77 5.72
CA LEU A 94 -1.07 5.99 5.04
C LEU A 94 -0.50 5.28 3.81
N VAL A 95 0.33 5.97 3.02
CA VAL A 95 1.04 5.39 1.87
C VAL A 95 2.03 4.31 2.34
N GLN A 96 2.72 4.53 3.45
CA GLN A 96 3.63 3.58 4.09
C GLN A 96 2.88 2.33 4.56
N GLY A 97 1.73 2.48 5.22
CA GLY A 97 0.88 1.35 5.61
C GLY A 97 0.42 0.52 4.40
N ALA A 98 0.03 1.18 3.32
CA ALA A 98 -0.31 0.51 2.07
C ALA A 98 0.91 -0.19 1.43
N SER A 99 2.10 0.43 1.45
CA SER A 99 3.34 -0.18 0.95
C SER A 99 3.74 -1.44 1.72
N THR A 100 3.47 -1.48 3.02
CA THR A 100 3.67 -2.66 3.87
C THR A 100 2.70 -3.78 3.49
N ALA A 101 1.44 -3.44 3.16
CA ALA A 101 0.48 -4.42 2.65
C ALA A 101 0.89 -5.00 1.28
N SER A 102 1.55 -4.20 0.43
CA SER A 102 2.21 -4.68 -0.81
C SER A 102 3.41 -5.60 -0.52
N GLY A 103 4.01 -5.47 0.67
CA GLY A 103 5.13 -6.28 1.12
C GLY A 103 6.50 -5.74 0.74
N SER A 104 6.61 -4.46 0.34
CA SER A 104 7.92 -3.82 0.22
C SER A 104 8.24 -2.85 1.36
N GLY A 105 7.24 -2.19 1.95
CA GLY A 105 7.44 -1.33 3.12
C GLY A 105 8.34 -0.11 2.88
N THR A 106 8.63 0.21 1.62
CA THR A 106 9.46 1.37 1.24
C THR A 106 8.61 2.34 0.43
N VAL A 107 8.54 3.58 0.90
CA VAL A 107 8.00 4.70 0.13
C VAL A 107 9.16 5.54 -0.36
N VAL A 108 9.23 5.76 -1.66
CA VAL A 108 10.20 6.69 -2.25
C VAL A 108 9.51 8.02 -2.48
N LEU A 109 10.15 9.08 -2.00
CA LEU A 109 9.68 10.45 -2.12
C LEU A 109 10.32 11.13 -3.34
N THR A 110 9.65 12.15 -3.84
CA THR A 110 10.20 13.24 -4.68
C THR A 110 11.24 12.82 -5.73
N GLY A 111 10.76 12.57 -6.94
CA GLY A 111 11.61 12.51 -8.14
C GLY A 111 12.18 11.14 -8.50
N ALA A 112 11.96 10.10 -7.69
CA ALA A 112 12.32 8.73 -8.05
C ALA A 112 11.20 8.01 -8.80
N ALA A 113 11.57 7.14 -9.75
CA ALA A 113 10.62 6.25 -10.42
C ALA A 113 10.13 5.15 -9.47
N GLN A 114 8.89 4.73 -9.65
CA GLN A 114 8.33 3.60 -8.92
C GLN A 114 8.98 2.29 -9.41
N THR A 115 9.23 1.37 -8.49
CA THR A 115 9.67 0.00 -8.79
C THR A 115 8.62 -1.00 -8.34
N SER A 116 8.78 -2.26 -8.70
CA SER A 116 7.88 -3.35 -8.27
C SER A 116 7.85 -3.56 -6.75
N SER A 117 8.81 -2.97 -6.04
CA SER A 117 8.97 -3.06 -4.59
C SER A 117 9.10 -1.69 -3.95
N THR A 118 8.53 -0.64 -4.53
CA THR A 118 8.45 0.65 -3.86
C THR A 118 7.11 1.31 -4.10
N ALA A 119 6.52 1.85 -3.03
CA ALA A 119 5.48 2.85 -3.18
C ALA A 119 6.12 4.19 -3.54
N THR A 120 5.34 5.07 -4.15
CA THR A 120 5.75 6.43 -4.48
C THR A 120 4.74 7.40 -3.90
N CYS A 121 5.24 8.48 -3.31
CA CYS A 121 4.45 9.67 -3.01
C CYS A 121 5.23 10.85 -3.58
N ASN A 122 4.61 11.58 -4.50
CA ASN A 122 5.20 12.79 -5.07
C ASN A 122 4.18 13.91 -5.05
N SER A 123 4.69 15.12 -4.94
CA SER A 123 3.90 16.31 -4.70
C SER A 123 4.64 17.54 -5.20
N THR A 124 3.83 18.52 -5.53
CA THR A 124 4.20 19.87 -5.88
C THR A 124 3.24 20.80 -5.14
N LYS A 125 3.39 22.11 -5.34
CA LYS A 125 2.48 23.10 -4.76
C LYS A 125 1.00 22.78 -5.02
N ASP A 126 0.68 22.39 -6.25
CA ASP A 126 -0.70 22.32 -6.75
C ASP A 126 -1.19 20.89 -7.04
N ALA A 127 -0.32 19.88 -6.94
CA ALA A 127 -0.67 18.51 -7.25
C ALA A 127 0.07 17.51 -6.36
N TRP A 128 -0.56 16.37 -6.12
CA TRP A 128 0.09 15.20 -5.54
C TRP A 128 -0.40 13.92 -6.20
N VAL A 129 0.44 12.89 -6.12
CA VAL A 129 0.15 11.53 -6.53
C VAL A 129 0.76 10.55 -5.54
N ALA A 130 0.01 9.51 -5.21
CA ALA A 130 0.52 8.38 -4.46
C ALA A 130 0.17 7.09 -5.17
N ALA A 131 1.13 6.15 -5.20
CA ALA A 131 0.87 4.85 -5.77
C ALA A 131 1.65 3.75 -5.08
N VAL A 132 1.04 2.57 -5.06
CA VAL A 132 1.56 1.41 -4.35
C VAL A 132 1.44 0.19 -5.27
N PRO A 133 2.52 -0.60 -5.47
CA PRO A 133 2.47 -1.82 -6.26
C PRO A 133 1.45 -2.79 -5.69
N LEU A 134 0.70 -3.49 -6.53
CA LEU A 134 -0.27 -4.48 -6.09
C LEU A 134 0.46 -5.77 -5.66
N LYS A 135 -0.05 -6.41 -4.61
CA LYS A 135 0.48 -7.69 -4.12
C LYS A 135 0.27 -8.81 -5.13
N THR A 136 -0.84 -8.78 -5.87
CA THR A 136 -1.16 -9.79 -6.89
C THR A 136 -0.36 -9.63 -8.18
N ASN A 137 0.07 -8.40 -8.50
CA ASN A 137 0.89 -8.09 -9.67
C ASN A 137 1.78 -6.88 -9.38
N SER A 138 3.05 -7.13 -9.07
CA SER A 138 4.01 -6.08 -8.71
C SER A 138 4.45 -5.21 -9.89
N SER A 139 4.07 -5.54 -11.13
CA SER A 139 4.25 -4.66 -12.30
C SER A 139 3.12 -3.64 -12.46
N SER A 140 2.06 -3.76 -11.66
CA SER A 140 0.95 -2.80 -11.61
C SER A 140 0.88 -2.15 -10.24
N ALA A 141 0.43 -0.90 -10.20
CA ALA A 141 0.20 -0.16 -8.98
C ALA A 141 -1.23 0.36 -8.92
N TRP A 142 -1.77 0.48 -7.70
CA TRP A 142 -2.94 1.33 -7.47
C TRP A 142 -2.46 2.76 -7.28
N CYS A 143 -2.96 3.67 -8.10
CA CYS A 143 -2.61 5.09 -8.06
C CYS A 143 -3.83 5.92 -7.65
N VAL A 144 -3.57 6.93 -6.82
CA VAL A 144 -4.52 8.00 -6.49
C VAL A 144 -3.83 9.35 -6.61
N ASP A 145 -4.56 10.37 -7.04
CA ASP A 145 -4.04 11.74 -7.15
C ASP A 145 -5.01 12.81 -6.59
N SER A 146 -4.49 14.03 -6.56
CA SER A 146 -5.18 15.30 -6.25
C SER A 146 -6.34 15.64 -7.19
N ALA A 147 -6.38 15.11 -8.41
CA ALA A 147 -7.45 15.35 -9.37
C ALA A 147 -8.67 14.44 -9.13
N GLY A 148 -8.64 13.60 -8.11
CA GLY A 148 -9.73 12.68 -7.79
C GLY A 148 -9.66 11.34 -8.53
N LYS A 149 -8.62 11.09 -9.33
CA LYS A 149 -8.49 9.86 -10.12
C LYS A 149 -7.97 8.70 -9.28
N SER A 150 -8.58 7.54 -9.39
CA SER A 150 -8.17 6.32 -8.67
C SER A 150 -8.21 5.14 -9.63
N ALA A 151 -7.05 4.60 -10.00
CA ALA A 151 -6.97 3.58 -11.03
C ALA A 151 -5.78 2.64 -10.85
N SER A 152 -5.89 1.45 -11.42
CA SER A 152 -4.74 0.56 -11.61
C SER A 152 -3.93 1.06 -12.80
N THR A 153 -2.63 1.21 -12.62
CA THR A 153 -1.68 1.68 -13.63
C THR A 153 -0.47 0.77 -13.69
N THR A 154 0.35 0.89 -14.74
CA THR A 154 1.76 0.50 -14.68
C THR A 154 2.49 1.34 -13.63
N LEU A 155 3.66 0.87 -13.20
CA LEU A 155 4.51 1.62 -12.27
C LEU A 155 4.76 3.05 -12.76
N LEU A 156 4.65 4.02 -11.86
CA LEU A 156 4.81 5.44 -12.22
C LEU A 156 6.25 5.80 -12.58
N ALA A 157 6.36 6.70 -13.55
CA ALA A 157 7.62 7.33 -13.89
C ALA A 157 8.11 8.26 -12.76
N ALA A 158 9.40 8.57 -12.80
CA ALA A 158 10.00 9.58 -11.94
C ALA A 158 9.25 10.91 -12.04
N SER A 159 9.06 11.56 -10.90
CA SER A 159 8.45 12.90 -10.81
C SER A 159 7.01 13.01 -11.35
N ALA A 160 6.30 11.89 -11.54
CA ALA A 160 4.89 11.93 -11.90
C ALA A 160 4.08 12.72 -10.85
N THR A 161 3.10 13.51 -11.29
CA THR A 161 2.26 14.35 -10.41
C THR A 161 0.77 14.03 -10.51
N ALA A 162 0.40 13.06 -11.35
CA ALA A 162 -0.96 12.59 -11.54
C ALA A 162 -0.97 11.12 -11.95
N CYS A 163 -2.11 10.46 -11.77
CA CYS A 163 -2.31 9.12 -12.28
C CYS A 163 -2.53 9.14 -13.81
N PRO A 164 -1.87 8.25 -14.56
CA PRO A 164 -2.02 8.16 -16.01
C PRO A 164 -3.44 7.80 -16.43
#